data_AF-A0A2K3MIH6-F1
#
_entry.id   AF-A0A2K3MIH6-F1
#
_cell.length_a   1.000
_cell.length_b   1.000
_cell.length_c   1.000
_cell.angle_alpha   90.00
_cell.angle_beta   90.00
_cell.angle_gamma   90.00
#
_symmetry.space_group_name_H-M   'P 1'
#
loop_
_entity.id
_entity.type
_entity.pdbx_description
1 polymer ?
#
loop_
_entity_poly.entity_id
_entity_poly.type
_entity_poly.pdbx_seq_one_letter_code
_entity_poly.pdbx_strand_id
1 'polypeptide(L)'
;MLVVKPLFWVEAQVEKHSKSRIEITVKARSQFKERSTATNVEIELPVPADATTPNVRTSMGSAAYAPEKDALIWKIRSFPGGKEYMLRAEFRLPSITDEEAAPERKAPIRVKFEIPYFTVSGIQ
;
A
#
# COMPACT_ATOMS: atom_id res chain seq x y z
N MET A 1 3.03 -0.47 29.27
CA MET A 1 3.25 0.28 28.01
C MET A 1 1.97 0.17 27.18
N LEU A 2 1.22 1.25 27.01
CA LEU A 2 0.02 1.24 26.16
C LEU A 2 0.49 1.24 24.70
N VAL A 3 0.37 0.09 24.02
CA VAL A 3 0.68 -0.01 22.59
C VAL A 3 -0.33 0.84 21.85
N VAL A 4 0.11 1.99 21.35
CA VAL A 4 -0.74 2.92 20.61
C VAL A 4 -1.14 2.23 19.30
N LYS A 5 -2.44 2.00 19.12
CA LYS A 5 -2.96 1.35 17.93
C LYS A 5 -2.82 2.30 16.73
N PRO A 6 -2.11 1.93 15.65
CA PRO A 6 -1.89 2.83 14.53
C PRO A 6 -3.22 3.15 13.84
N LEU A 7 -3.38 4.38 13.33
CA LEU A 7 -4.62 4.81 12.68
C LEU A 7 -4.91 4.00 11.41
N PHE A 8 -3.87 3.66 10.67
CA PHE A 8 -3.91 2.76 9.52
C PHE A 8 -3.06 1.54 9.78
N TRP A 9 -3.62 0.39 9.49
CA TRP A 9 -2.93 -0.89 9.45
C TRP A 9 -2.83 -1.32 8.00
N VAL A 10 -1.60 -1.44 7.48
CA VAL A 10 -1.37 -1.84 6.09
C VAL A 10 -0.48 -3.06 6.06
N GLU A 11 -0.98 -4.10 5.43
CA GLU A 11 -0.26 -5.37 5.21
C GLU A 11 -0.06 -5.56 3.71
N ALA A 12 1.17 -5.85 3.30
CA ALA A 12 1.48 -6.27 1.94
C ALA A 12 2.02 -7.69 1.95
N GLN A 13 1.39 -8.55 1.17
CA GLN A 13 1.78 -9.93 0.95
C GLN A 13 2.24 -10.07 -0.51
N VAL A 14 3.43 -10.64 -0.69
CA VAL A 14 4.00 -10.91 -2.02
C VAL A 14 3.97 -12.40 -2.24
N GLU A 15 3.25 -12.84 -3.27
CA GLU A 15 3.14 -14.24 -3.70
C GLU A 15 3.82 -14.42 -5.05
N LYS A 16 4.87 -15.24 -5.09
CA LYS A 16 5.58 -15.59 -6.32
C LYS A 16 4.92 -16.82 -6.93
N HIS A 17 4.09 -16.62 -7.95
CA HIS A 17 3.43 -17.73 -8.65
C HIS A 17 4.39 -18.49 -9.60
N SER A 18 5.38 -17.80 -10.18
CA SER A 18 6.36 -18.38 -11.11
C SER A 18 7.59 -17.47 -11.25
N LYS A 19 8.64 -17.93 -11.94
CA LYS A 19 9.85 -17.12 -12.24
C LYS A 19 9.53 -15.80 -12.94
N SER A 20 8.43 -15.72 -13.68
CA SER A 20 8.04 -14.55 -14.48
C SER A 20 6.76 -13.87 -13.98
N ARG A 21 6.20 -14.27 -12.83
CA ARG A 21 4.92 -13.74 -12.34
C ARG A 21 4.93 -13.62 -10.82
N ILE A 22 4.72 -12.38 -10.36
CA ILE A 22 4.53 -12.07 -8.95
C ILE A 22 3.20 -11.37 -8.76
N GLU A 23 2.59 -11.63 -7.62
CA GLU A 23 1.35 -11.01 -7.20
C GLU A 23 1.57 -10.34 -5.85
N ILE A 24 1.17 -9.08 -5.75
CA ILE A 24 1.26 -8.30 -4.53
C ILE A 24 -0.17 -7.99 -4.08
N THR A 25 -0.56 -8.53 -2.95
CA THR A 25 -1.85 -8.25 -2.31
C THR A 25 -1.62 -7.34 -1.12
N VAL A 26 -2.31 -6.20 -1.12
CA VAL A 26 -2.21 -5.18 -0.09
C VAL A 26 -3.56 -5.00 0.56
N LYS A 27 -3.58 -5.13 1.89
CA LYS A 27 -4.75 -4.89 2.73
C LYS A 27 -4.50 -3.64 3.54
N ALA A 28 -5.34 -2.63 3.36
CA ALA A 28 -5.33 -1.43 4.17
C ALA A 28 -6.58 -1.40 5.04
N ARG A 29 -6.42 -1.18 6.34
CA ARG A 29 -7.50 -1.14 7.31
C ARG A 29 -7.39 0.12 8.17
N SER A 30 -8.49 0.84 8.31
CA SER A 30 -8.60 1.95 9.26
C SER A 30 -8.93 1.40 10.65
N GLN A 31 -8.16 1.83 11.65
CA GLN A 31 -8.38 1.44 13.06
C GLN A 31 -8.93 2.59 13.91
N PHE A 32 -9.22 3.74 13.31
CA PHE A 32 -9.94 4.85 13.95
C PHE A 32 -11.46 4.66 13.94
N LYS A 33 -12.15 5.49 14.74
CA LYS A 33 -13.61 5.42 14.93
C LYS A 33 -14.36 5.60 13.60
N GLU A 34 -15.44 4.86 13.42
CA GLU A 34 -16.29 4.89 12.20
C GLU A 34 -16.89 6.28 11.89
N ARG A 35 -17.09 7.10 12.92
CA ARG A 35 -17.53 8.51 12.78
C ARG A 35 -16.49 9.42 12.13
N SER A 36 -15.24 8.98 12.06
CA SER A 36 -14.13 9.70 11.46
C SER A 36 -13.84 9.08 10.10
N THR A 37 -13.48 9.92 9.14
CA THR A 37 -13.18 9.51 7.76
C THR A 37 -11.86 10.15 7.37
N ALA A 38 -10.91 9.35 6.91
CA ALA A 38 -9.69 9.88 6.33
C ALA A 38 -9.94 10.25 4.87
N THR A 39 -9.49 11.43 4.49
CA THR A 39 -9.48 11.95 3.14
C THR A 39 -8.06 11.94 2.57
N ASN A 40 -7.97 11.95 1.23
CA ASN A 40 -6.69 12.05 0.52
C ASN A 40 -5.67 10.98 0.98
N VAL A 41 -6.14 9.74 1.15
CA VAL A 41 -5.29 8.63 1.58
C VAL A 41 -4.44 8.19 0.40
N GLU A 42 -3.13 8.22 0.56
CA GLU A 42 -2.13 7.81 -0.42
C GLU A 42 -1.23 6.76 0.21
N ILE A 43 -1.32 5.52 -0.29
CA ILE A 43 -0.50 4.39 0.15
C ILE A 43 0.56 4.14 -0.93
N GLU A 44 1.81 4.37 -0.58
CA GLU A 44 2.98 4.14 -1.43
C GLU A 44 3.56 2.76 -1.10
N LEU A 45 3.44 1.86 -2.06
CA LEU A 45 3.85 0.46 -1.97
C LEU A 45 5.11 0.29 -2.81
N PRO A 46 6.26 -0.08 -2.24
CA PRO A 46 7.42 -0.36 -3.05
C PRO A 46 7.18 -1.61 -3.89
N VAL A 47 7.64 -1.56 -5.12
CA VAL A 47 7.59 -2.69 -6.05
C VAL A 47 9.00 -2.98 -6.55
N PRO A 48 9.28 -4.19 -7.02
CA PRO A 48 10.61 -4.50 -7.54
C PRO A 48 10.94 -3.63 -8.77
N ALA A 49 12.19 -3.18 -8.90
CA ALA A 49 12.64 -2.32 -9.99
C ALA A 49 12.47 -2.98 -11.38
N ASP A 50 12.59 -4.31 -11.45
CA ASP A 50 12.38 -5.10 -12.66
C ASP A 50 10.91 -5.35 -13.01
N ALA A 51 9.98 -4.77 -12.24
CA ALA A 51 8.57 -5.00 -12.45
C ALA A 51 8.07 -4.18 -13.66
N THR A 52 7.57 -4.90 -14.67
CA THR A 52 6.82 -4.26 -15.76
C THR A 52 5.47 -3.73 -15.27
N THR A 53 4.80 -2.92 -16.10
CA THR A 53 3.48 -2.32 -15.81
C THR A 53 2.55 -3.34 -15.16
N PRO A 54 2.19 -3.18 -13.87
CA PRO A 54 1.33 -4.13 -13.19
C PRO A 54 -0.09 -4.08 -13.71
N ASN A 55 -0.76 -5.23 -13.69
CA ASN A 55 -2.21 -5.26 -13.72
C ASN A 55 -2.74 -5.07 -12.30
N VAL A 56 -3.31 -3.89 -12.03
CA VAL A 56 -3.76 -3.51 -10.70
C VAL A 56 -5.28 -3.57 -10.63
N ARG A 57 -5.79 -4.23 -9.60
CA ARG A 57 -7.20 -4.25 -9.21
C ARG A 57 -7.35 -3.73 -7.79
N THR A 58 -8.12 -2.67 -7.64
CA THR A 58 -8.39 -2.05 -6.34
C THR A 58 -9.88 -2.14 -6.02
N SER A 59 -10.22 -2.48 -4.78
CA SER A 59 -11.61 -2.45 -4.30
C SER A 59 -12.16 -1.03 -4.16
N MET A 60 -11.29 -0.04 -3.94
CA MET A 60 -11.67 1.36 -3.76
C MET A 60 -10.55 2.28 -4.24
N GLY A 61 -10.90 3.46 -4.77
CA GLY A 61 -9.94 4.45 -5.23
C GLY A 61 -9.30 4.10 -6.58
N SER A 62 -8.04 4.50 -6.76
CA SER A 62 -7.27 4.25 -7.98
C SER A 62 -5.82 4.02 -7.64
N ALA A 63 -5.18 3.07 -8.30
CA ALA A 63 -3.77 2.80 -8.14
C ALA A 63 -3.01 3.08 -9.44
N ALA A 64 -1.87 3.73 -9.32
CA ALA A 64 -1.01 4.09 -10.43
C ALA A 64 0.42 3.65 -10.13
N TYR A 65 1.06 3.00 -11.10
CA TYR A 65 2.46 2.63 -10.99
C TYR A 65 3.34 3.85 -11.29
N ALA A 66 4.25 4.17 -10.37
CA ALA A 66 5.22 5.25 -10.49
C ALA A 66 6.64 4.62 -10.63
N PRO A 67 7.08 4.33 -11.86
CA PRO A 67 8.39 3.73 -12.12
C PRO A 67 9.54 4.63 -11.66
N GLU A 68 9.35 5.96 -11.68
CA GLU A 68 10.33 6.94 -11.19
C GLU A 68 10.64 6.81 -9.68
N LYS A 69 9.77 6.11 -8.93
CA LYS A 69 9.91 5.87 -7.49
C LYS A 69 10.01 4.38 -7.14
N ASP A 70 10.01 3.51 -8.16
CA ASP A 70 9.89 2.06 -7.98
C ASP A 70 8.73 1.69 -7.04
N ALA A 71 7.59 2.38 -7.18
CA ALA A 71 6.48 2.27 -6.26
C ALA A 71 5.11 2.29 -6.94
N LEU A 72 4.16 1.54 -6.40
CA LEU A 72 2.75 1.60 -6.72
C LEU A 72 2.06 2.56 -5.74
N ILE A 73 1.45 3.60 -6.28
CA ILE A 73 0.76 4.62 -5.50
C ILE A 73 -0.74 4.34 -5.54
N TRP A 74 -1.30 3.96 -4.40
CA TRP A 74 -2.74 3.73 -4.25
C TRP A 74 -3.40 4.92 -3.57
N LYS A 75 -4.27 5.62 -4.32
CA LYS A 75 -4.98 6.80 -3.86
C LYS A 75 -6.44 6.50 -3.59
N ILE A 76 -6.90 6.83 -2.39
CA ILE A 76 -8.29 6.67 -1.95
C ILE A 76 -8.78 8.03 -1.46
N ARG A 77 -9.81 8.59 -2.12
CA ARG A 77 -10.34 9.91 -1.77
C ARG A 77 -10.94 9.96 -0.38
N SER A 78 -11.63 8.89 0.03
CA SER A 78 -12.35 8.79 1.29
C SER A 78 -12.24 7.38 1.83
N PHE A 79 -11.73 7.25 3.05
CA PHE A 79 -11.52 6.00 3.76
C PHE A 79 -12.23 6.11 5.14
N PRO A 80 -13.44 5.55 5.26
CA PRO A 80 -14.19 5.58 6.52
C PRO A 80 -13.48 4.80 7.63
N GLY A 81 -13.63 5.21 8.89
CA GLY A 81 -13.12 4.45 10.03
C GLY A 81 -13.74 3.06 10.14
N GLY A 82 -12.98 2.09 10.65
CA GLY A 82 -13.44 0.70 10.77
C GLY A 82 -13.63 -0.07 9.46
N LYS A 83 -13.21 0.49 8.32
CA LYS A 83 -13.27 -0.16 7.01
C LYS A 83 -11.95 -0.84 6.66
N GLU A 84 -12.04 -1.78 5.73
CA GLU A 84 -10.91 -2.44 5.11
C GLU A 84 -11.08 -2.37 3.59
N TYR A 85 -9.99 -2.05 2.90
CA TYR A 85 -9.90 -2.12 1.46
C TYR A 85 -8.70 -2.96 1.05
N MET A 86 -8.82 -3.60 -0.09
CA MET A 86 -7.78 -4.40 -0.70
C MET A 86 -7.39 -3.86 -2.07
N LEU A 87 -6.10 -3.97 -2.36
CA LEU A 87 -5.48 -3.79 -3.66
C LEU A 87 -4.74 -5.07 -4.02
N ARG A 88 -4.84 -5.51 -5.27
CA ARG A 88 -4.09 -6.63 -5.84
C ARG A 88 -3.38 -6.14 -7.08
N ALA A 89 -2.06 -6.30 -7.12
CA ALA A 89 -1.24 -5.91 -8.25
C ALA A 89 -0.45 -7.12 -8.75
N GLU A 90 -0.65 -7.46 -10.01
CA GLU A 90 0.04 -8.55 -10.69
C GLU A 90 1.14 -7.98 -11.57
N PHE A 91 2.38 -8.36 -11.32
CA PHE A 91 3.52 -7.95 -12.12
C PHE A 91 4.07 -9.14 -12.90
N ARG A 92 4.54 -8.85 -14.11
CA ARG A 92 5.31 -9.80 -14.91
C ARG A 92 6.78 -9.45 -14.77
N LEU A 93 7.57 -10.45 -14.40
CA LEU A 93 9.02 -10.31 -14.33
C LEU A 93 9.63 -10.85 -15.64
N PRO A 94 10.63 -10.16 -16.21
CA PRO A 94 11.46 -10.76 -17.25
C PRO A 94 12.18 -11.98 -16.68
N SER A 95 12.35 -13.04 -17.49
CA SER A 95 12.91 -14.34 -17.05
C SER A 95 14.39 -14.33 -16.65
N ILE A 96 15.04 -13.16 -16.64
CA ILE A 96 16.41 -12.98 -16.17
C ILE A 96 16.30 -12.52 -14.73
N THR A 97 16.35 -13.47 -13.80
CA THR A 97 16.62 -13.17 -12.39
C THR A 97 18.00 -13.70 -12.10
N ASP A 98 18.98 -12.80 -12.05
CA ASP A 98 20.20 -13.00 -11.29
C ASP A 98 19.81 -13.52 -9.90
N GLU A 99 20.34 -14.68 -9.56
CA GLU A 99 20.12 -15.42 -8.30
C GLU A 99 20.71 -14.67 -7.07
N GLU A 100 21.22 -13.45 -7.27
CA GLU A 100 21.98 -12.64 -6.32
C GLU A 100 21.49 -11.18 -6.18
N ALA A 101 20.27 -10.85 -6.61
CA ALA A 101 19.66 -9.57 -6.20
C ALA A 101 19.30 -9.62 -4.70
N ALA A 102 20.30 -9.26 -3.90
CA ALA A 102 20.36 -9.00 -2.47
C ALA A 102 19.01 -8.53 -1.84
N PRO A 103 18.80 -8.80 -0.54
CA PRO A 103 17.48 -8.93 0.08
C PRO A 103 16.58 -7.78 -0.35
N GLU A 104 15.50 -8.13 -1.05
CA GLU A 104 14.39 -7.25 -1.44
C GLU A 104 14.32 -6.11 -0.42
N ARG A 105 14.89 -4.95 -0.76
CA ARG A 105 14.89 -3.78 0.11
C ARG A 105 13.44 -3.36 0.16
N LYS A 106 12.66 -4.00 1.03
CA LYS A 106 11.27 -3.68 1.31
C LYS A 106 11.32 -2.31 1.95
N ALA A 107 11.35 -1.28 1.11
CA ALA A 107 11.15 0.07 1.60
C ALA A 107 9.88 0.05 2.46
N PRO A 108 9.83 0.81 3.55
CA PRO A 108 8.64 0.81 4.39
C PRO A 108 7.44 1.26 3.56
N ILE A 109 6.31 0.58 3.71
CA ILE A 109 5.05 1.04 3.12
C ILE A 109 4.72 2.39 3.77
N ARG A 110 4.52 3.40 2.93
CA ARG A 110 4.22 4.75 3.41
C ARG A 110 2.75 5.03 3.22
N VAL A 111 2.14 5.58 4.26
CA VAL A 111 0.72 5.95 4.24
C VAL A 111 0.62 7.42 4.58
N LYS A 112 0.17 8.22 3.62
CA LYS A 112 -0.23 9.61 3.84
C LYS A 112 -1.75 9.66 3.89
N PHE A 113 -2.28 10.45 4.79
CA PHE A 113 -3.72 10.61 4.94
C PHE A 113 -3.98 11.92 5.66
N GLU A 114 -5.18 12.43 5.48
CA GLU A 114 -5.68 13.60 6.21
C GLU A 114 -6.97 13.18 6.90
N ILE A 115 -7.11 13.39 8.20
CA ILE A 115 -8.40 13.19 8.87
C ILE A 115 -8.87 14.58 9.32
N PRO A 116 -9.83 15.21 8.62
CA PRO A 116 -10.34 16.50 9.02
C PRO A 116 -10.85 16.42 10.47
N TYR A 117 -10.56 17.46 11.27
CA TYR A 117 -10.90 17.56 12.69
C TYR A 117 -10.21 16.53 13.61
N PHE A 118 -9.16 15.84 13.16
CA PHE A 118 -8.37 14.94 13.98
C PHE A 118 -6.94 15.47 14.14
N THR A 119 -6.72 16.26 15.19
CA THR A 119 -5.38 16.68 15.62
C THR A 119 -4.72 15.55 16.40
N VAL A 120 -3.70 14.91 15.81
CA VAL A 120 -2.82 13.97 16.54
C VAL A 120 -2.06 14.66 17.68
N SER A 121 -1.90 15.98 17.62
CA SER A 121 -1.17 16.76 18.64
C SER A 121 -2.01 17.24 19.84
N GLY A 122 -3.32 16.99 19.90
CA GLY A 122 -4.13 17.35 21.07
C GLY A 122 -4.23 18.84 21.41
N ILE A 123 -3.87 19.74 20.49
CA ILE A 123 -4.04 21.19 20.67
C ILE A 123 -5.41 21.57 20.11
N GLN A 124 -6.29 22.02 20.99
CA GLN A 124 -7.55 22.72 20.70
C GLN A 124 -7.51 24.06 21.44
#